data_AF-A0A917GQN8-F1
#
_entry.id   AF-A0A917GQN8-F1
#
_cell.length_a   1.000
_cell.length_b   1.000
_cell.length_c   1.000
_cell.angle_alpha   90.00
_cell.angle_beta   90.00
_cell.angle_gamma   90.00
#
_symmetry.space_group_name_H-M   'P 1'
#
loop_
_entity.id
_entity.type
_entity.pdbx_description
1 polymer ?
#
loop_
_entity_poly.entity_id
_entity_poly.type
_entity_poly.pdbx_seq_one_letter_code
_entity_poly.pdbx_strand_id
1 'polypeptide(L)'
;MQWIHTASSFLAISQLVFLACLYLINFPRQRLSRLIAVFCVCIVSYILSRGLWPWPDIVRTPLQVLATFTPAVLWLMARNLFDDRRAIPQWIWLVITFYISARCVGLFFFEGRPPEISLFFFTYFYIPQFIMFLLACHVIFMAYRGRDEDLVEPRRQIRVPFAIGMGSIVGLIVGSGFFWLGSPQLDSVYFSGVFILLMFVNLVMFRLKADASHLIHTAADQPMPKPPEQVSETDNVSQQEQRYIDRILKAMREERLYAESGLTIGDLAAKVSLQEYRLRRLINQTLHFRNFNQFLNQYRIEEAASRLRDPDEAHIPISSIALDVGYLSLSSFNKAFKEKLGQTPSAWRQQDDQTGKS
;
A
#
# COMPACT_ATOMS: atom_id res chain seq x y z
N MET A 1 -36.38 9.02 -12.20
CA MET A 1 -35.17 8.84 -11.36
C MET A 1 -34.83 7.38 -11.09
N GLN A 2 -35.81 6.49 -10.84
CA GLN A 2 -35.55 5.04 -10.64
C GLN A 2 -34.73 4.39 -11.77
N TRP A 3 -35.04 4.66 -13.04
CA TRP A 3 -34.26 4.16 -14.18
C TRP A 3 -32.78 4.53 -14.11
N ILE A 4 -32.44 5.75 -13.67
CA ILE A 4 -31.04 6.22 -13.53
C ILE A 4 -30.32 5.43 -12.44
N HIS A 5 -30.98 5.21 -11.30
CA HIS A 5 -30.44 4.39 -10.21
C HIS A 5 -30.19 2.94 -10.65
N THR A 6 -31.16 2.34 -11.35
CA THR A 6 -31.04 0.97 -11.86
C THR A 6 -29.94 0.85 -12.92
N ALA A 7 -29.89 1.78 -13.88
CA ALA A 7 -28.89 1.78 -14.94
C ALA A 7 -27.46 1.98 -14.40
N SER A 8 -27.25 2.96 -13.50
CA SER A 8 -25.95 3.21 -12.86
C SER A 8 -25.50 2.01 -12.02
N SER A 9 -26.42 1.34 -11.33
CA SER A 9 -26.13 0.13 -10.56
C SER A 9 -25.68 -1.04 -11.45
N PHE A 10 -26.36 -1.29 -12.57
CA PHE A 10 -25.94 -2.33 -13.52
C PHE A 10 -24.58 -2.01 -14.17
N LEU A 11 -24.33 -0.75 -14.52
CA LEU A 11 -23.03 -0.32 -15.03
C LEU A 11 -21.93 -0.53 -13.99
N ALA A 12 -22.17 -0.16 -12.72
CA ALA A 12 -21.23 -0.39 -11.63
C ALA A 12 -20.90 -1.88 -11.46
N ILE A 13 -21.91 -2.75 -11.47
CA ILE A 13 -21.74 -4.20 -11.36
C ILE A 13 -20.92 -4.73 -12.53
N SER A 14 -21.25 -4.35 -13.76
CA SER A 14 -20.50 -4.76 -14.96
C SER A 14 -19.02 -4.40 -14.86
N GLN A 15 -18.71 -3.18 -14.42
CA GLN A 15 -17.32 -2.72 -14.22
C GLN A 15 -16.58 -3.51 -13.13
N LEU A 16 -17.25 -3.82 -12.01
CA LEU A 16 -16.65 -4.58 -10.92
C LEU A 16 -16.39 -6.04 -11.32
N VAL A 17 -17.31 -6.66 -12.06
CA VAL A 17 -17.14 -8.02 -12.60
C VAL A 17 -16.00 -8.04 -13.61
N PHE A 18 -15.97 -7.08 -14.54
CA PHE A 18 -14.88 -6.95 -15.50
C PHE A 18 -13.51 -6.80 -14.81
N LEU A 19 -13.42 -5.95 -13.78
CA LEU A 19 -12.20 -5.76 -12.99
C LEU A 19 -11.76 -7.06 -12.31
N ALA A 20 -12.69 -7.76 -11.65
CA ALA A 20 -12.39 -9.03 -10.98
C ALA A 20 -11.87 -10.08 -11.98
N CYS A 21 -12.55 -10.26 -13.12
CA CYS A 21 -12.13 -11.17 -14.17
C CYS A 21 -10.75 -10.80 -14.74
N LEU A 22 -10.54 -9.52 -15.05
CA LEU A 22 -9.28 -9.03 -15.60
C LEU A 22 -8.09 -9.34 -14.69
N TYR A 23 -8.24 -9.15 -13.38
CA TYR A 23 -7.16 -9.43 -12.42
C TYR A 23 -6.97 -10.93 -12.18
N LEU A 24 -8.05 -11.72 -12.13
CA LEU A 24 -7.96 -13.17 -11.93
C LEU A 24 -7.32 -13.87 -13.14
N ILE A 25 -7.65 -13.45 -14.36
CA ILE A 25 -7.11 -14.03 -15.60
C ILE A 25 -5.64 -13.65 -15.79
N ASN A 26 -5.30 -12.36 -15.61
CA ASN A 26 -3.93 -11.89 -15.85
C ASN A 26 -2.95 -12.23 -14.70
N PHE A 27 -3.44 -12.37 -13.46
CA PHE A 27 -2.59 -12.55 -12.28
C PHE A 27 -3.09 -13.65 -11.31
N PRO A 28 -3.33 -14.89 -11.78
CA PRO A 28 -4.01 -15.93 -11.01
C PRO A 28 -3.26 -16.37 -9.75
N ARG A 29 -1.92 -16.28 -9.76
CA ARG A 29 -1.06 -16.72 -8.63
C ARG A 29 -0.89 -15.65 -7.54
N GLN A 30 -1.32 -14.41 -7.77
CA GLN A 30 -1.09 -13.31 -6.83
C GLN A 30 -2.19 -13.27 -5.74
N ARG A 31 -1.78 -13.07 -4.47
CA ARG A 31 -2.72 -12.89 -3.36
C ARG A 31 -3.57 -11.62 -3.54
N LEU A 32 -2.98 -10.54 -4.04
CA LEU A 32 -3.67 -9.26 -4.28
C LEU A 32 -4.81 -9.40 -5.29
N SER A 33 -4.62 -10.15 -6.38
CA SER A 33 -5.66 -10.40 -7.38
C SER A 33 -6.91 -11.08 -6.78
N ARG A 34 -6.70 -12.09 -5.94
CA ARG A 34 -7.80 -12.75 -5.22
C ARG A 34 -8.51 -11.80 -4.26
N LEU A 35 -7.78 -10.95 -3.54
CA LEU A 35 -8.39 -9.96 -2.65
C LEU A 35 -9.20 -8.91 -3.42
N ILE A 36 -8.71 -8.44 -4.57
CA ILE A 36 -9.46 -7.53 -5.46
C ILE A 36 -10.77 -8.19 -5.91
N ALA A 37 -10.72 -9.45 -6.34
CA ALA A 37 -11.93 -10.16 -6.75
C ALA A 37 -12.95 -10.31 -5.61
N VAL A 38 -12.49 -10.68 -4.40
CA VAL A 38 -13.35 -10.76 -3.21
C VAL A 38 -13.95 -9.39 -2.89
N PHE A 39 -13.16 -8.32 -2.98
CA PHE A 39 -13.65 -6.95 -2.75
C PHE A 39 -14.72 -6.55 -3.75
N CYS A 40 -14.52 -6.85 -5.04
CA CYS A 40 -15.52 -6.62 -6.09
C CYS A 40 -16.82 -7.39 -5.80
N VAL A 41 -16.72 -8.66 -5.38
CA VAL A 41 -17.89 -9.47 -4.98
C VAL A 41 -18.64 -8.80 -3.82
N CYS A 42 -17.93 -8.35 -2.77
CA CYS A 42 -18.56 -7.68 -1.63
C CYS A 42 -19.31 -6.40 -2.04
N ILE A 43 -18.74 -5.57 -2.92
CA ILE A 43 -19.42 -4.36 -3.42
C ILE A 43 -20.62 -4.73 -4.31
N VAL A 44 -20.48 -5.72 -5.20
CA VAL A 44 -21.61 -6.18 -6.03
C VAL A 44 -22.74 -6.69 -5.14
N SER A 45 -22.44 -7.46 -4.09
CA SER A 45 -23.43 -7.89 -3.11
C SER A 45 -24.10 -6.72 -2.38
N TYR A 46 -23.34 -5.69 -2.03
CA TYR A 46 -23.88 -4.46 -1.45
C TYR A 46 -24.89 -3.78 -2.39
N ILE A 47 -24.51 -3.57 -3.66
CA ILE A 47 -25.36 -2.92 -4.67
C ILE A 47 -26.64 -3.74 -4.91
N LEU A 48 -26.52 -5.07 -5.06
CA LEU A 48 -27.67 -5.96 -5.26
C LEU A 48 -28.63 -5.95 -4.06
N SER A 49 -28.10 -5.87 -2.83
CA SER A 49 -28.91 -5.87 -1.61
C SER A 49 -29.72 -4.59 -1.38
N ARG A 50 -29.35 -3.47 -2.02
CA ARG A 50 -29.87 -2.12 -1.74
C ARG A 50 -31.00 -1.65 -2.66
N GLY A 51 -31.51 -2.49 -3.58
CA GLY A 51 -32.76 -2.18 -4.29
C GLY A 51 -32.71 -2.15 -5.82
N LEU A 52 -31.83 -2.94 -6.43
CA LEU A 52 -31.95 -3.27 -7.87
C LEU A 52 -33.22 -4.08 -8.17
N TRP A 53 -33.61 -4.94 -7.23
CA TRP A 53 -34.75 -5.83 -7.32
C TRP A 53 -35.30 -6.07 -5.91
N PRO A 54 -36.62 -6.26 -5.73
CA PRO A 54 -37.21 -6.65 -4.44
C PRO A 54 -36.92 -8.12 -4.14
N TRP A 55 -35.65 -8.41 -3.81
CA TRP A 55 -35.21 -9.75 -3.45
C TRP A 55 -35.94 -10.24 -2.19
N PRO A 56 -36.39 -11.50 -2.15
CA PRO A 56 -36.84 -12.13 -0.91
C PRO A 56 -35.71 -12.11 0.13
N ASP A 57 -36.06 -12.10 1.42
CA ASP A 57 -35.09 -12.04 2.52
C ASP A 57 -34.03 -13.14 2.44
N ILE A 58 -34.41 -14.35 1.99
CA ILE A 58 -33.48 -15.48 1.84
C ILE A 58 -32.32 -15.22 0.87
N VAL A 59 -32.50 -14.30 -0.10
CA VAL A 59 -31.46 -13.87 -1.03
C VAL A 59 -30.82 -12.56 -0.55
N ARG A 60 -31.61 -11.66 0.02
CA ARG A 60 -31.14 -10.35 0.47
C ARG A 60 -30.19 -10.44 1.66
N THR A 61 -30.50 -11.25 2.67
CA THR A 61 -29.68 -11.36 3.89
C THR A 61 -28.27 -11.89 3.59
N PRO A 62 -28.06 -12.97 2.80
CA PRO A 62 -26.70 -13.39 2.42
C PRO A 62 -25.91 -12.33 1.65
N LEU A 63 -26.56 -11.54 0.79
CA LEU A 63 -25.91 -10.45 0.07
C LEU A 63 -25.45 -9.33 1.04
N GLN A 64 -26.25 -9.00 2.05
CA GLN A 64 -25.87 -8.04 3.08
C GLN A 64 -24.73 -8.56 3.98
N VAL A 65 -24.73 -9.87 4.29
CA VAL A 65 -23.64 -10.51 5.01
C VAL A 65 -22.35 -10.42 4.20
N LEU A 66 -22.37 -10.77 2.91
CA LEU A 66 -21.22 -10.60 2.02
C LEU A 66 -20.73 -9.15 1.94
N ALA A 67 -21.64 -8.19 1.88
CA ALA A 67 -21.32 -6.77 1.87
C ALA A 67 -20.63 -6.31 3.17
N THR A 68 -20.90 -6.95 4.31
CA THR A 68 -20.29 -6.62 5.61
C THR A 68 -18.78 -6.89 5.64
N PHE A 69 -18.27 -7.76 4.76
CA PHE A 69 -16.83 -8.02 4.64
C PHE A 69 -16.07 -6.89 3.92
N THR A 70 -16.75 -5.97 3.22
CA THR A 70 -16.11 -4.95 2.37
C THR A 70 -14.99 -4.17 3.07
N PRO A 71 -15.18 -3.62 4.30
CA PRO A 71 -14.12 -2.84 4.96
C PRO A 71 -12.93 -3.70 5.42
N ALA A 72 -13.18 -4.93 5.88
CA ALA A 72 -12.10 -5.86 6.24
C ALA A 72 -11.28 -6.27 5.01
N VAL A 73 -11.93 -6.56 3.88
CA VAL A 73 -11.24 -6.92 2.64
C VAL A 73 -10.43 -5.73 2.11
N LEU A 74 -10.99 -4.51 2.14
CA LEU A 74 -10.23 -3.30 1.80
C LEU A 74 -9.00 -3.13 2.70
N TRP A 75 -9.17 -3.34 4.00
CA TRP A 75 -8.06 -3.24 4.95
C TRP A 75 -6.97 -4.27 4.66
N LEU A 76 -7.34 -5.52 4.34
CA LEU A 76 -6.41 -6.57 3.94
C LEU A 76 -5.70 -6.22 2.62
N MET A 77 -6.41 -5.65 1.64
CA MET A 77 -5.83 -5.18 0.39
C MET A 77 -4.81 -4.07 0.63
N ALA A 78 -5.19 -3.04 1.38
CA ALA A 78 -4.32 -1.90 1.69
C ALA A 78 -3.06 -2.36 2.43
N ARG A 79 -3.21 -3.29 3.37
CA ARG A 79 -2.07 -3.88 4.06
C ARG A 79 -1.17 -4.65 3.10
N ASN A 80 -1.73 -5.50 2.24
CA ASN A 80 -0.94 -6.24 1.25
C ASN A 80 -0.17 -5.31 0.28
N LEU A 81 -0.76 -4.15 -0.01
CA LEU A 81 -0.21 -3.18 -0.95
C LEU A 81 0.83 -2.25 -0.31
N PHE A 82 0.66 -1.87 0.96
CA PHE A 82 1.41 -0.79 1.62
C PHE A 82 2.24 -1.22 2.84
N ASP A 83 1.96 -2.37 3.43
CA ASP A 83 2.66 -2.89 4.60
C ASP A 83 3.32 -4.22 4.27
N ASP A 84 4.63 -4.23 4.35
CA ASP A 84 5.43 -5.41 4.06
C ASP A 84 5.53 -6.38 5.25
N ARG A 85 4.97 -6.02 6.42
CA ARG A 85 4.86 -6.94 7.57
C ARG A 85 3.81 -8.01 7.28
N ARG A 86 4.29 -9.22 6.97
CA ARG A 86 3.46 -10.37 6.57
C ARG A 86 2.49 -10.87 7.66
N ALA A 87 2.79 -10.68 8.94
CA ALA A 87 1.98 -11.23 10.04
C ALA A 87 0.94 -10.23 10.56
N ILE A 88 -0.35 -10.57 10.42
CA ILE A 88 -1.45 -9.82 11.01
C ILE A 88 -1.51 -10.15 12.50
N PRO A 89 -1.44 -9.16 13.42
CA PRO A 89 -1.54 -9.43 14.84
C PRO A 89 -2.93 -9.99 15.17
N GLN A 90 -2.97 -11.00 16.05
CA GLN A 90 -4.17 -11.79 16.32
C GLN A 90 -5.37 -10.95 16.81
N TRP A 91 -5.12 -9.87 17.54
CA TRP A 91 -6.18 -8.99 18.04
C TRP A 91 -6.98 -8.32 16.90
N ILE A 92 -6.38 -8.09 15.72
CA ILE A 92 -7.12 -7.52 14.58
C ILE A 92 -8.11 -8.52 14.03
N TRP A 93 -7.75 -9.81 14.00
CA TRP A 93 -8.70 -10.86 13.61
C TRP A 93 -9.86 -10.94 14.59
N LEU A 94 -9.61 -10.78 15.90
CA LEU A 94 -10.69 -10.71 16.90
C LEU A 94 -11.62 -9.52 16.65
N VAL A 95 -11.08 -8.34 16.33
CA VAL A 95 -11.89 -7.14 15.99
C VAL A 95 -12.72 -7.38 14.72
N ILE A 96 -12.12 -7.98 13.68
CA ILE A 96 -12.81 -8.31 12.43
C ILE A 96 -13.95 -9.30 12.68
N THR A 97 -13.68 -10.40 13.38
CA THR A 97 -14.68 -11.41 13.71
C THR A 97 -15.78 -10.84 14.59
N PHE A 98 -15.45 -9.99 15.57
CA PHE A 98 -16.42 -9.35 16.45
C PHE A 98 -17.39 -8.46 15.67
N TYR A 99 -16.91 -7.54 14.83
CA TYR A 99 -17.81 -6.64 14.12
C TYR A 99 -18.69 -7.40 13.11
N ILE A 100 -18.15 -8.39 12.41
CA ILE A 100 -18.91 -9.19 11.44
C ILE A 100 -20.01 -9.97 12.15
N SER A 101 -19.67 -10.67 13.24
CA SER A 101 -20.65 -11.45 14.01
C SER A 101 -21.73 -10.56 14.61
N ALA A 102 -21.36 -9.44 15.25
CA ALA A 102 -22.30 -8.47 15.77
C ALA A 102 -23.20 -7.90 14.65
N ARG A 103 -22.65 -7.58 13.48
CA ARG A 103 -23.46 -7.09 12.35
C ARG A 103 -24.42 -8.15 11.84
N CYS A 104 -24.01 -9.40 11.71
CA CYS A 104 -24.87 -10.52 11.29
C CYS A 104 -26.03 -10.73 12.27
N VAL A 105 -25.77 -10.64 13.58
CA VAL A 105 -26.83 -10.69 14.61
C VAL A 105 -27.78 -9.51 14.43
N GLY A 106 -27.26 -8.30 14.24
CA GLY A 106 -28.08 -7.12 13.97
C GLY A 106 -28.96 -7.26 12.73
N LEU A 107 -28.44 -7.83 11.64
CA LEU A 107 -29.23 -8.11 10.45
C LEU A 107 -30.38 -9.09 10.76
N PHE A 108 -30.11 -10.18 11.45
CA PHE A 108 -31.13 -11.17 11.80
C PHE A 108 -32.30 -10.60 12.64
N PHE A 109 -32.01 -9.70 13.59
CA PHE A 109 -33.03 -9.16 14.49
C PHE A 109 -33.77 -7.92 13.95
N PHE A 110 -33.10 -7.09 13.13
CA PHE A 110 -33.62 -5.78 12.71
C PHE A 110 -33.98 -5.69 11.22
N GLU A 111 -33.65 -6.69 10.39
CA GLU A 111 -34.00 -6.66 8.98
C GLU A 111 -35.54 -6.64 8.79
N GLY A 112 -36.03 -5.64 8.05
CA GLY A 112 -37.46 -5.45 7.77
C GLY A 112 -38.28 -4.84 8.90
N ARG A 113 -37.67 -4.49 10.05
CA ARG A 113 -38.35 -3.84 11.18
C ARG A 113 -37.95 -2.37 11.30
N PRO A 114 -38.86 -1.47 11.74
CA PRO A 114 -38.49 -0.09 12.01
C PRO A 114 -37.44 -0.04 13.13
N PRO A 115 -36.49 0.91 13.08
CA PRO A 115 -35.46 1.03 14.10
C PRO A 115 -36.08 1.47 15.42
N GLU A 116 -36.08 0.57 16.41
CA GLU A 116 -36.40 0.92 17.80
C GLU A 116 -35.13 1.39 18.50
N ILE A 117 -35.16 2.61 19.04
CA ILE A 117 -34.05 3.19 19.79
C ILE A 117 -33.88 2.40 21.10
N SER A 118 -33.01 1.41 21.07
CA SER A 118 -32.72 0.51 22.18
C SER A 118 -31.21 0.28 22.29
N LEU A 119 -30.73 -0.05 23.50
CA LEU A 119 -29.33 -0.41 23.71
C LEU A 119 -28.91 -1.59 22.80
N PHE A 120 -29.85 -2.50 22.53
CA PHE A 120 -29.66 -3.62 21.61
C PHE A 120 -29.41 -3.12 20.17
N PHE A 121 -30.20 -2.17 19.68
CA PHE A 121 -29.98 -1.56 18.36
C PHE A 121 -28.62 -0.86 18.27
N PHE A 122 -28.25 -0.07 19.29
CA PHE A 122 -26.94 0.59 19.32
C PHE A 122 -25.78 -0.41 19.27
N THR A 123 -25.90 -1.50 20.01
CA THR A 123 -24.85 -2.52 20.12
C THR A 123 -24.63 -3.27 18.82
N TYR A 124 -25.70 -3.68 18.13
CA TYR A 124 -25.59 -4.54 16.95
C TYR A 124 -25.61 -3.78 15.61
N PHE A 125 -25.98 -2.50 15.62
CA PHE A 125 -25.97 -1.65 14.44
C PHE A 125 -24.80 -0.66 14.46
N TYR A 126 -24.74 0.24 15.46
CA TYR A 126 -23.77 1.35 15.46
C TYR A 126 -22.35 0.94 15.85
N ILE A 127 -22.15 0.00 16.79
CA ILE A 127 -20.80 -0.45 17.17
C ILE A 127 -20.08 -1.09 15.97
N PRO A 128 -20.66 -2.07 15.24
CA PRO A 128 -20.04 -2.61 14.03
C PRO A 128 -19.80 -1.52 12.97
N GLN A 129 -20.74 -0.59 12.83
CA GLN A 129 -20.62 0.53 11.90
C GLN A 129 -19.40 1.40 12.20
N PHE A 130 -19.16 1.69 13.48
CA PHE A 130 -18.03 2.46 13.94
C PHE A 130 -16.70 1.72 13.74
N ILE A 131 -16.65 0.41 13.99
CA ILE A 131 -15.45 -0.39 13.71
C ILE A 131 -15.11 -0.39 12.21
N MET A 132 -16.13 -0.54 11.34
CA MET A 132 -15.95 -0.46 9.89
C MET A 132 -15.42 0.92 9.45
N PHE A 133 -15.90 1.99 10.06
CA PHE A 133 -15.39 3.35 9.83
C PHE A 133 -13.92 3.46 10.23
N LEU A 134 -13.54 2.99 11.43
CA LEU A 134 -12.16 3.01 11.91
C LEU A 134 -11.22 2.21 11.00
N LEU A 135 -11.65 1.05 10.47
CA LEU A 135 -10.87 0.29 9.50
C LEU A 135 -10.62 1.08 8.22
N ALA A 136 -11.64 1.78 7.70
CA ALA A 136 -11.50 2.64 6.52
C ALA A 136 -10.56 3.83 6.79
N CYS A 137 -10.68 4.49 7.94
CA CYS A 137 -9.75 5.55 8.36
C CYS A 137 -8.31 5.03 8.49
N HIS A 138 -8.13 3.82 9.01
CA HIS A 138 -6.81 3.21 9.13
C HIS A 138 -6.19 2.91 7.76
N VAL A 139 -6.98 2.54 6.75
CA VAL A 139 -6.50 2.39 5.36
C VAL A 139 -5.92 3.70 4.83
N ILE A 140 -6.64 4.81 5.05
CA ILE A 140 -6.19 6.15 4.68
C ILE A 140 -4.89 6.50 5.42
N PHE A 141 -4.84 6.25 6.73
CA PHE A 141 -3.64 6.47 7.54
C PHE A 141 -2.42 5.67 7.04
N MET A 142 -2.59 4.37 6.73
CA MET A 142 -1.51 3.52 6.19
C MET A 142 -0.96 4.06 4.87
N ALA A 143 -1.83 4.58 4.01
CA ALA A 143 -1.43 5.12 2.72
C ALA A 143 -0.61 6.41 2.85
N TYR A 144 -0.98 7.30 3.78
CA TYR A 144 -0.25 8.54 4.05
C TYR A 144 1.09 8.28 4.78
N ARG A 145 1.09 7.50 5.86
CA ARG A 145 2.28 7.33 6.72
C ARG A 145 3.49 6.75 5.97
N GLY A 146 3.26 5.84 5.03
CA GLY A 146 4.34 5.21 4.26
C GLY A 146 4.65 5.89 2.92
N ARG A 147 4.04 7.04 2.57
CA ARG A 147 4.29 7.73 1.29
C ARG A 147 5.76 8.14 1.11
N ASP A 148 6.37 8.62 2.19
CA ASP A 148 7.75 9.14 2.16
C ASP A 148 8.79 8.02 2.35
N GLU A 149 8.36 6.85 2.80
CA GLU A 149 9.18 5.64 2.95
C GLU A 149 9.07 4.67 1.75
N ASP A 150 8.06 4.84 0.89
CA ASP A 150 7.83 3.97 -0.26
C ASP A 150 8.60 4.47 -1.48
N LEU A 151 9.57 3.66 -1.87
CA LEU A 151 10.62 4.01 -2.82
C LEU A 151 10.43 3.31 -4.17
N VAL A 152 9.34 2.54 -4.28
CA VAL A 152 8.85 2.02 -5.54
C VAL A 152 7.90 3.07 -6.09
N GLU A 153 8.42 3.91 -7.00
CA GLU A 153 7.70 5.06 -7.55
C GLU A 153 6.28 4.72 -8.06
N PRO A 154 6.04 3.56 -8.72
CA PRO A 154 4.67 3.14 -9.06
C PRO A 154 3.76 2.89 -7.84
N ARG A 155 4.27 2.27 -6.76
CA ARG A 155 3.48 2.04 -5.54
C ARG A 155 3.19 3.34 -4.82
N ARG A 156 4.17 4.24 -4.76
CA ARG A 156 4.05 5.59 -4.17
C ARG A 156 2.99 6.43 -4.86
N GLN A 157 2.93 6.39 -6.18
CA GLN A 157 1.93 7.10 -6.98
C GLN A 157 0.52 6.49 -6.84
N ILE A 158 0.42 5.19 -6.58
CA ILE A 158 -0.85 4.48 -6.38
C ILE A 158 -1.42 4.66 -4.97
N ARG A 159 -0.57 4.78 -3.94
CA ARG A 159 -0.93 4.82 -2.51
C ARG A 159 -2.09 5.76 -2.18
N VAL A 160 -1.88 7.06 -2.42
CA VAL A 160 -2.81 8.10 -2.01
C VAL A 160 -4.08 8.07 -2.85
N PRO A 161 -4.04 7.97 -4.20
CA PRO A 161 -5.25 7.81 -5.00
C PRO A 161 -6.06 6.55 -4.65
N PHE A 162 -5.40 5.41 -4.41
CA PHE A 162 -6.06 4.17 -3.99
C PHE A 162 -6.79 4.37 -2.67
N ALA A 163 -6.12 4.92 -1.66
CA ALA A 163 -6.71 5.07 -0.33
C ALA A 163 -7.81 6.12 -0.29
N ILE A 164 -7.66 7.23 -1.01
CA ILE A 164 -8.72 8.23 -1.17
C ILE A 164 -9.90 7.59 -1.89
N GLY A 165 -9.67 6.94 -3.03
CA GLY A 165 -10.73 6.34 -3.84
C GLY A 165 -11.50 5.24 -3.10
N MET A 166 -10.80 4.21 -2.68
CA MET A 166 -11.39 3.03 -2.04
C MET A 166 -11.86 3.34 -0.61
N GLY A 167 -11.13 4.19 0.11
CA GLY A 167 -11.55 4.69 1.42
C GLY A 167 -12.80 5.56 1.34
N SER A 168 -12.97 6.36 0.29
CA SER A 168 -14.19 7.14 0.06
C SER A 168 -15.37 6.25 -0.33
N ILE A 169 -15.16 5.20 -1.14
CA ILE A 169 -16.21 4.22 -1.45
C ILE A 169 -16.69 3.53 -0.17
N VAL A 170 -15.78 3.04 0.67
CA VAL A 170 -16.13 2.39 1.93
C VAL A 170 -16.70 3.39 2.93
N GLY A 171 -16.16 4.61 2.99
CA GLY A 171 -16.69 5.69 3.83
C GLY A 171 -18.12 6.07 3.44
N LEU A 172 -18.45 6.05 2.15
CA LEU A 172 -19.81 6.21 1.67
C LEU A 172 -20.69 5.03 2.12
N ILE A 173 -20.26 3.78 1.89
CA ILE A 173 -21.01 2.58 2.29
C ILE A 173 -21.32 2.62 3.79
N VAL A 174 -20.32 2.95 4.60
CA VAL A 174 -20.44 3.06 6.05
C VAL A 174 -21.26 4.30 6.45
N GLY A 175 -21.10 5.43 5.78
CA GLY A 175 -21.89 6.64 6.02
C GLY A 175 -23.39 6.40 5.79
N SER A 176 -23.75 5.65 4.74
CA SER A 176 -25.15 5.30 4.45
C SER A 176 -25.82 4.48 5.56
N GLY A 177 -25.04 3.78 6.40
CA GLY A 177 -25.55 3.09 7.57
C GLY A 177 -25.80 4.03 8.75
N PHE A 178 -24.95 5.04 8.95
CA PHE A 178 -25.11 6.00 10.04
C PHE A 178 -26.28 6.95 9.85
N PHE A 179 -26.42 7.49 8.64
CA PHE A 179 -27.25 8.66 8.40
C PHE A 179 -28.67 8.37 7.92
N TRP A 180 -29.03 7.10 7.71
CA TRP A 180 -30.32 6.62 7.16
C TRP A 180 -31.15 7.78 6.58
N LEU A 181 -30.78 8.25 5.38
CA LEU A 181 -31.23 9.55 4.87
C LEU A 181 -32.73 9.59 4.53
N GLY A 182 -33.44 8.46 4.66
CA GLY A 182 -34.90 8.35 4.64
C GLY A 182 -35.60 8.78 3.35
N SER A 183 -34.86 9.38 2.41
CA SER A 183 -35.38 9.96 1.17
C SER A 183 -34.78 9.23 -0.05
N PRO A 184 -35.63 8.65 -0.92
CA PRO A 184 -35.18 7.94 -2.12
C PRO A 184 -34.33 8.78 -3.08
N GLN A 185 -34.50 10.11 -3.05
CA GLN A 185 -33.75 11.05 -3.88
C GLN A 185 -32.29 11.17 -3.41
N LEU A 186 -32.05 11.24 -2.09
CA LEU A 186 -30.70 11.31 -1.53
C LEU A 186 -29.95 9.99 -1.73
N ASP A 187 -30.64 8.85 -1.66
CA ASP A 187 -30.06 7.54 -2.01
C ASP A 187 -29.62 7.48 -3.47
N SER A 188 -30.44 7.99 -4.41
CA SER A 188 -30.09 8.01 -5.83
C SER A 188 -28.86 8.87 -6.15
N VAL A 189 -28.76 10.05 -5.54
CA VAL A 189 -27.59 10.94 -5.64
C VAL A 189 -26.35 10.26 -5.05
N TYR A 190 -26.52 9.61 -3.90
CA TYR A 190 -25.47 8.86 -3.23
C TYR A 190 -24.89 7.73 -4.11
N PHE A 191 -25.73 6.86 -4.71
CA PHE A 191 -25.26 5.77 -5.57
C PHE A 191 -24.61 6.27 -6.86
N SER A 192 -25.12 7.36 -7.43
CA SER A 192 -24.51 8.02 -8.59
C SER A 192 -23.10 8.54 -8.25
N GLY A 193 -22.92 9.10 -7.05
CA GLY A 193 -21.60 9.53 -6.54
C GLY A 193 -20.62 8.37 -6.35
N VAL A 194 -21.08 7.25 -5.77
CA VAL A 194 -20.27 6.02 -5.63
C VAL A 194 -19.85 5.49 -7.01
N PHE A 195 -20.75 5.48 -7.99
CA PHE A 195 -20.44 5.06 -9.35
C PHE A 195 -19.38 5.96 -10.01
N ILE A 196 -19.54 7.27 -9.94
CA ILE A 196 -18.57 8.24 -10.50
C ILE A 196 -17.20 8.05 -9.86
N LEU A 197 -17.16 7.89 -8.53
CA LEU A 197 -15.92 7.65 -7.79
C LEU A 197 -15.27 6.32 -8.18
N LEU A 198 -16.03 5.24 -8.30
CA LEU A 198 -15.55 3.94 -8.79
C LEU A 198 -14.97 4.07 -10.22
N MET A 199 -15.67 4.78 -11.11
CA MET A 199 -15.22 5.02 -12.47
C MET A 199 -13.92 5.82 -12.50
N PHE A 200 -13.82 6.86 -11.66
CA PHE A 200 -12.62 7.67 -11.52
C PHE A 200 -11.43 6.85 -11.01
N VAL A 201 -11.63 6.04 -9.96
CA VAL A 201 -10.58 5.15 -9.42
C VAL A 201 -10.14 4.13 -10.46
N ASN A 202 -11.08 3.51 -11.17
CA ASN A 202 -10.77 2.56 -12.25
C ASN A 202 -10.00 3.25 -13.39
N LEU A 203 -10.38 4.47 -13.77
CA LEU A 203 -9.69 5.23 -14.82
C LEU A 203 -8.27 5.60 -14.41
N VAL A 204 -8.07 6.03 -13.17
CA VAL A 204 -6.74 6.33 -12.61
C VAL A 204 -5.89 5.06 -12.58
N MET A 205 -6.44 3.93 -12.09
CA MET A 205 -5.75 2.64 -12.11
C MET A 205 -5.41 2.19 -13.55
N PHE A 206 -6.28 2.45 -14.53
CA PHE A 206 -6.04 2.09 -15.93
C PHE A 206 -5.02 3.02 -16.61
N ARG A 207 -5.02 4.32 -16.32
CA ARG A 207 -3.99 5.26 -16.80
C ARG A 207 -2.61 4.92 -16.26
N LEU A 208 -2.52 4.53 -14.99
CA LEU A 208 -1.30 3.99 -14.41
C LEU A 208 -0.86 2.68 -15.09
N LYS A 209 -1.81 1.87 -15.58
CA LYS A 209 -1.53 0.68 -16.39
C LYS A 209 -1.10 1.00 -17.82
N ALA A 210 -1.53 2.12 -18.40
CA ALA A 210 -1.13 2.58 -19.73
C ALA A 210 0.32 3.11 -19.75
N ASP A 211 0.79 3.70 -18.65
CA ASP A 211 2.23 3.91 -18.44
C ASP A 211 2.94 2.57 -18.12
N ALA A 212 2.24 1.63 -17.48
CA ALA A 212 2.78 0.31 -17.20
C ALA A 212 2.81 -0.65 -18.40
N SER A 213 2.14 -0.40 -19.53
CA SER A 213 2.32 -1.24 -20.73
C SER A 213 3.72 -1.05 -21.33
N HIS A 214 4.35 0.11 -21.12
CA HIS A 214 5.77 0.29 -21.40
C HIS A 214 6.65 -0.40 -20.34
N LEU A 215 6.25 -0.44 -19.06
CA LEU A 215 6.97 -1.19 -18.01
C LEU A 215 6.81 -2.71 -18.11
N ILE A 216 5.69 -3.20 -18.65
CA ILE A 216 5.40 -4.62 -18.82
C ILE A 216 6.04 -5.11 -20.12
N HIS A 217 6.06 -4.38 -21.23
CA HIS A 217 6.85 -4.82 -22.40
C HIS A 217 8.37 -4.75 -22.18
N THR A 218 8.88 -3.92 -21.27
CA THR A 218 10.30 -4.00 -20.85
C THR A 218 10.58 -5.12 -19.83
N ALA A 219 9.55 -5.70 -19.21
CA ALA A 219 9.68 -6.79 -18.24
C ALA A 219 9.11 -8.16 -18.68
N ALA A 220 8.33 -8.21 -19.77
CA ALA A 220 7.53 -9.38 -20.16
C ALA A 220 7.74 -9.86 -21.60
N ASP A 221 8.61 -9.22 -22.40
CA ASP A 221 8.94 -9.65 -23.77
C ASP A 221 10.41 -10.06 -23.97
N GLN A 222 11.12 -10.40 -22.90
CA GLN A 222 12.12 -11.46 -23.04
C GLN A 222 11.46 -12.77 -22.62
N PRO A 223 11.34 -13.77 -23.52
CA PRO A 223 11.15 -15.13 -23.07
C PRO A 223 12.23 -15.37 -22.01
N MET A 224 11.87 -15.90 -20.84
CA MET A 224 12.91 -16.45 -19.97
C MET A 224 13.73 -17.39 -20.87
N PRO A 225 15.06 -17.21 -20.98
CA PRO A 225 15.89 -18.28 -21.50
C PRO A 225 15.48 -19.50 -20.69
N LYS A 226 15.05 -20.57 -21.38
CA LYS A 226 14.96 -21.89 -20.75
C LYS A 226 16.21 -22.03 -19.89
N PRO A 227 16.10 -22.48 -18.62
CA PRO A 227 17.29 -22.77 -17.83
C PRO A 227 18.22 -23.57 -18.72
N PRO A 228 19.47 -23.12 -18.97
CA PRO A 228 20.43 -23.98 -19.61
C PRO A 228 20.41 -25.26 -18.81
N GLU A 229 20.05 -26.32 -19.51
CA GLU A 229 20.21 -27.70 -19.11
C GLU A 229 21.52 -27.80 -18.33
N GLN A 230 21.46 -28.44 -17.15
CA GLN A 230 22.58 -28.54 -16.24
C GLN A 230 23.84 -29.00 -16.97
N VAL A 231 24.75 -28.07 -17.23
CA VAL A 231 26.14 -28.35 -17.60
C VAL A 231 27.02 -27.34 -16.87
N SER A 232 27.44 -27.76 -15.67
CA SER A 232 28.78 -27.56 -15.09
C SER A 232 29.50 -26.21 -15.28
N GLU A 233 29.13 -25.16 -14.52
CA GLU A 233 30.01 -23.99 -14.28
C GLU A 233 29.74 -23.35 -12.90
N THR A 234 30.13 -24.02 -11.81
CA THR A 234 29.88 -23.50 -10.45
C THR A 234 30.95 -22.51 -9.96
N ASP A 235 32.09 -22.39 -10.64
CA ASP A 235 33.19 -21.52 -10.19
C ASP A 235 33.28 -20.15 -10.88
N ASN A 236 32.77 -20.00 -12.12
CA ASN A 236 32.92 -18.75 -12.90
C ASN A 236 31.84 -17.69 -12.60
N VAL A 237 30.61 -18.12 -12.30
CA VAL A 237 29.48 -17.20 -12.02
C VAL A 237 29.70 -16.42 -10.72
N SER A 238 30.28 -17.06 -9.69
CA SER A 238 30.59 -16.39 -8.41
C SER A 238 31.65 -15.31 -8.57
N GLN A 239 32.65 -15.50 -9.43
CA GLN A 239 33.73 -14.51 -9.63
C GLN A 239 33.23 -13.27 -10.37
N GLN A 240 32.34 -13.44 -11.35
CA GLN A 240 31.78 -12.32 -12.09
C GLN A 240 30.81 -11.49 -11.23
N GLU A 241 29.97 -12.13 -10.42
CA GLU A 241 29.12 -11.43 -9.44
C GLU A 241 29.97 -10.64 -8.43
N GLN A 242 31.08 -11.22 -7.95
CA GLN A 242 31.99 -10.54 -7.03
C GLN A 242 32.61 -9.26 -7.65
N ARG A 243 33.06 -9.32 -8.90
CA ARG A 243 33.60 -8.13 -9.60
C ARG A 243 32.59 -7.00 -9.70
N TYR A 244 31.31 -7.32 -9.90
CA TYR A 244 30.27 -6.30 -9.93
C TYR A 244 30.02 -5.68 -8.55
N ILE A 245 30.07 -6.48 -7.49
CA ILE A 245 29.98 -6.00 -6.12
C ILE A 245 31.13 -5.05 -5.82
N ASP A 246 32.36 -5.40 -6.21
CA ASP A 246 33.52 -4.54 -6.01
C ASP A 246 33.35 -3.19 -6.74
N ARG A 247 32.83 -3.19 -7.98
CA ARG A 247 32.52 -1.95 -8.72
C ARG A 247 31.44 -1.11 -8.04
N ILE A 248 30.40 -1.75 -7.51
CA ILE A 248 29.35 -1.08 -6.74
C ILE A 248 29.94 -0.44 -5.49
N LEU A 249 30.68 -1.20 -4.69
CA LEU A 249 31.28 -0.71 -3.45
C LEU A 249 32.30 0.40 -3.71
N LYS A 250 33.06 0.31 -4.80
CA LYS A 250 33.97 1.36 -5.27
C LYS A 250 33.24 2.65 -5.60
N ALA A 251 32.19 2.57 -6.43
CA ALA A 251 31.38 3.74 -6.78
C ALA A 251 30.76 4.40 -5.53
N MET A 252 30.35 3.59 -4.56
CA MET A 252 29.80 4.12 -3.31
C MET A 252 30.89 4.75 -2.43
N ARG A 253 31.97 4.03 -2.10
CA ARG A 253 32.94 4.46 -1.09
C ARG A 253 33.96 5.46 -1.62
N GLU A 254 34.49 5.23 -2.82
CA GLU A 254 35.56 6.06 -3.37
C GLU A 254 35.01 7.27 -4.13
N GLU A 255 33.98 7.06 -4.96
CA GLU A 255 33.40 8.14 -5.76
C GLU A 255 32.28 8.89 -5.02
N ARG A 256 31.91 8.42 -3.82
CA ARG A 256 30.89 9.05 -2.96
C ARG A 256 29.56 9.28 -3.67
N LEU A 257 29.21 8.39 -4.62
CA LEU A 257 28.04 8.54 -5.48
C LEU A 257 26.74 8.71 -4.68
N TYR A 258 26.68 8.13 -3.48
CA TYR A 258 25.54 8.29 -2.58
C TYR A 258 25.25 9.75 -2.19
N ALA A 259 26.24 10.65 -2.23
CA ALA A 259 26.04 12.07 -1.93
C ALA A 259 25.31 12.81 -3.07
N GLU A 260 25.20 12.23 -4.26
CA GLU A 260 24.46 12.82 -5.36
C GLU A 260 22.97 12.91 -5.03
N SER A 261 22.45 14.14 -5.02
CA SER A 261 21.04 14.42 -4.77
C SER A 261 20.19 13.85 -5.91
N GLY A 262 19.23 13.00 -5.57
CA GLY A 262 18.34 12.38 -6.55
C GLY A 262 18.91 11.17 -7.28
N LEU A 263 20.07 10.63 -6.86
CA LEU A 263 20.64 9.41 -7.44
C LEU A 263 19.60 8.29 -7.54
N THR A 264 19.37 7.79 -8.74
CA THR A 264 18.47 6.67 -9.00
C THR A 264 19.24 5.37 -9.17
N ILE A 265 18.52 4.25 -9.13
CA ILE A 265 19.13 2.95 -9.40
C ILE A 265 19.57 2.81 -10.87
N GLY A 266 18.91 3.52 -11.80
CA GLY A 266 19.30 3.57 -13.20
C GLY A 266 20.65 4.25 -13.37
N ASP A 267 20.89 5.34 -12.65
CA ASP A 267 22.16 6.07 -12.67
C ASP A 267 23.31 5.20 -12.16
N LEU A 268 23.12 4.53 -11.01
CA LEU A 268 24.13 3.61 -10.49
C LEU A 268 24.34 2.41 -11.44
N ALA A 269 23.27 1.87 -12.02
CA ALA A 269 23.35 0.76 -12.97
C ALA A 269 24.17 1.13 -14.22
N ALA A 270 23.91 2.32 -14.79
CA ALA A 270 24.69 2.86 -15.89
C ALA A 270 26.17 3.02 -15.51
N LYS A 271 26.44 3.58 -14.33
CA LYS A 271 27.79 3.80 -13.81
C LYS A 271 28.60 2.51 -13.67
N VAL A 272 27.99 1.44 -13.16
CA VAL A 272 28.66 0.14 -12.97
C VAL A 272 28.53 -0.80 -14.17
N SER A 273 27.96 -0.32 -15.28
CA SER A 273 27.71 -1.08 -16.51
C SER A 273 26.87 -2.35 -16.27
N LEU A 274 25.80 -2.23 -15.48
CA LEU A 274 24.84 -3.29 -15.19
C LEU A 274 23.44 -2.92 -15.67
N GLN A 275 22.64 -3.94 -15.93
CA GLN A 275 21.20 -3.79 -16.07
C GLN A 275 20.56 -3.58 -14.70
N GLU A 276 19.55 -2.71 -14.59
CA GLU A 276 18.91 -2.36 -13.31
C GLU A 276 18.42 -3.59 -12.52
N TYR A 277 17.81 -4.58 -13.19
CA TYR A 277 17.30 -5.76 -12.48
C TYR A 277 18.44 -6.58 -11.85
N ARG A 278 19.62 -6.65 -12.48
CA ARG A 278 20.80 -7.32 -11.93
C ARG A 278 21.33 -6.56 -10.72
N LEU A 279 21.40 -5.23 -10.81
CA LEU A 279 21.80 -4.39 -9.69
C LEU A 279 20.85 -4.56 -8.49
N ARG A 280 19.54 -4.55 -8.71
CA ARG A 280 18.54 -4.84 -7.66
C ARG A 280 18.77 -6.22 -7.04
N ARG A 281 19.04 -7.23 -7.86
CA ARG A 281 19.30 -8.60 -7.40
C ARG A 281 20.54 -8.64 -6.50
N LEU A 282 21.65 -8.03 -6.91
CA LEU A 282 22.89 -7.98 -6.13
C LEU A 282 22.69 -7.24 -4.79
N ILE A 283 22.01 -6.09 -4.81
CA ILE A 283 21.71 -5.33 -3.59
C ILE A 283 20.87 -6.14 -2.61
N ASN A 284 19.87 -6.87 -3.11
CA ASN A 284 18.93 -7.61 -2.26
C ASN A 284 19.46 -8.97 -1.78
N GLN A 285 20.02 -9.76 -2.70
CA GLN A 285 20.40 -11.14 -2.44
C GLN A 285 21.81 -11.25 -1.86
N THR A 286 22.72 -10.38 -2.29
CA THR A 286 24.13 -10.48 -1.91
C THR A 286 24.54 -9.43 -0.88
N LEU A 287 24.08 -8.19 -1.03
CA LEU A 287 24.37 -7.12 -0.06
C LEU A 287 23.32 -7.05 1.08
N HIS A 288 22.27 -7.86 1.01
CA HIS A 288 21.22 -7.98 2.03
C HIS A 288 20.48 -6.69 2.38
N PHE A 289 20.46 -5.71 1.48
CA PHE A 289 19.60 -4.53 1.61
C PHE A 289 18.24 -4.80 1.01
N ARG A 290 17.19 -4.33 1.66
CA ARG A 290 15.81 -4.54 1.19
C ARG A 290 15.50 -3.82 -0.12
N ASN A 291 16.10 -2.64 -0.29
CA ASN A 291 15.91 -1.79 -1.45
C ASN A 291 17.10 -0.81 -1.61
N PHE A 292 17.14 -0.14 -2.76
CA PHE A 292 18.23 0.77 -3.12
C PHE A 292 18.39 1.97 -2.17
N ASN A 293 17.31 2.55 -1.65
CA ASN A 293 17.49 3.67 -0.71
C ASN A 293 17.95 3.23 0.65
N GLN A 294 17.60 2.03 1.12
CA GLN A 294 18.21 1.49 2.33
C GLN A 294 19.72 1.33 2.13
N PHE A 295 20.12 0.90 0.93
CA PHE A 295 21.53 0.84 0.53
C PHE A 295 22.16 2.24 0.53
N LEU A 296 21.55 3.26 -0.07
CA LEU A 296 22.05 4.65 -0.04
C LEU A 296 22.13 5.19 1.40
N ASN A 297 21.04 5.08 2.15
CA ASN A 297 20.91 5.58 3.51
C ASN A 297 21.98 4.99 4.44
N GLN A 298 22.42 3.75 4.19
CA GLN A 298 23.54 3.17 4.94
C GLN A 298 24.77 4.07 4.87
N TYR A 299 25.23 4.40 3.67
CA TYR A 299 26.42 5.23 3.46
C TYR A 299 26.19 6.68 3.91
N ARG A 300 25.03 7.26 3.58
CA ARG A 300 24.71 8.65 3.93
C ARG A 300 24.69 8.87 5.44
N ILE A 301 24.08 7.95 6.19
CA ILE A 301 23.96 8.06 7.64
C ILE A 301 25.30 7.72 8.31
N GLU A 302 26.06 6.75 7.81
CA GLU A 302 27.42 6.47 8.30
C GLU A 302 28.30 7.72 8.20
N GLU A 303 28.30 8.36 7.04
CA GLU A 303 29.10 9.56 6.84
C GLU A 303 28.61 10.73 7.69
N ALA A 304 27.30 11.00 7.71
CA ALA A 304 26.74 12.05 8.55
C ALA A 304 27.03 11.80 10.04
N ALA A 305 26.95 10.55 10.51
CA ALA A 305 27.25 10.22 11.90
C ALA A 305 28.72 10.48 12.26
N SER A 306 29.64 10.21 11.33
CA SER A 306 31.05 10.56 11.47
C SER A 306 31.25 12.07 11.56
N ARG A 307 30.69 12.83 10.60
CA ARG A 307 30.82 14.29 10.55
C ARG A 307 30.19 14.98 11.77
N LEU A 308 29.10 14.43 12.31
CA LEU A 308 28.46 14.94 13.52
C LEU A 308 29.27 14.71 14.79
N ARG A 309 30.23 13.77 14.78
CA ARG A 309 31.13 13.46 15.90
C ARG A 309 32.49 14.12 15.75
N ASP A 310 32.78 14.71 14.58
CA ASP A 310 34.04 15.37 14.30
C ASP A 310 34.06 16.76 14.98
N PRO A 311 34.98 17.02 15.94
CA PRO A 311 35.12 18.31 16.60
C PRO A 311 35.40 19.46 15.62
N ASP A 312 36.11 19.19 14.52
CA ASP A 312 36.47 20.21 13.53
C ASP A 312 35.23 20.64 12.72
N GLU A 313 34.23 19.76 12.59
CA GLU A 313 32.96 20.03 11.91
C GLU A 313 31.83 20.46 12.86
N ALA A 314 32.09 20.64 14.16
CA ALA A 314 31.06 20.96 15.15
C ALA A 314 30.27 22.25 14.82
N HIS A 315 30.92 23.19 14.14
CA HIS A 315 30.36 24.47 13.70
C HIS A 315 29.40 24.33 12.50
N ILE A 316 29.42 23.21 11.78
CA ILE A 316 28.62 23.01 10.57
C ILE A 316 27.16 22.69 10.96
N PRO A 317 26.15 23.37 10.39
CA PRO A 317 24.75 23.06 10.66
C PRO A 317 24.37 21.64 10.24
N ILE A 318 23.53 20.97 11.03
CA ILE A 318 23.01 19.63 10.72
C ILE A 318 22.30 19.60 9.36
N SER A 319 21.59 20.68 9.01
CA SER A 319 20.95 20.84 7.70
C SER A 319 21.96 20.86 6.55
N SER A 320 23.12 21.46 6.74
CA SER A 320 24.18 21.48 5.73
C SER A 320 24.77 20.08 5.57
N ILE A 321 25.08 19.38 6.67
CA ILE A 321 25.54 17.99 6.61
C ILE A 321 24.51 17.10 5.91
N ALA A 322 23.22 17.28 6.20
CA ALA A 322 22.15 16.51 5.55
C ALA A 322 22.12 16.72 4.02
N LEU A 323 22.28 17.97 3.56
CA LEU A 323 22.34 18.29 2.13
C LEU A 323 23.61 17.71 1.49
N ASP A 324 24.76 17.85 2.17
CA ASP A 324 26.06 17.36 1.67
C ASP A 324 26.08 15.85 1.48
N VAL A 325 25.42 15.09 2.36
CA VAL A 325 25.30 13.62 2.20
C VAL A 325 24.18 13.22 1.24
N GLY A 326 23.54 14.16 0.54
CA GLY A 326 22.62 13.89 -0.57
C GLY A 326 21.13 13.79 -0.19
N TYR A 327 20.72 14.28 0.99
CA TYR A 327 19.28 14.42 1.30
C TYR A 327 18.70 15.70 0.70
N LEU A 328 17.51 15.61 0.11
CA LEU A 328 16.77 16.78 -0.41
C LEU A 328 16.01 17.55 0.68
N SER A 329 15.79 16.94 1.85
CA SER A 329 15.08 17.58 2.96
C SER A 329 15.61 17.13 4.32
N LEU A 330 15.65 18.06 5.26
CA LEU A 330 16.05 17.79 6.65
C LEU A 330 15.10 16.81 7.35
N SER A 331 13.80 16.84 7.00
CA SER A 331 12.80 15.91 7.56
C SER A 331 13.13 14.45 7.21
N SER A 332 13.44 14.18 5.93
CA SER A 332 13.83 12.85 5.47
C SER A 332 15.12 12.37 6.13
N PHE A 333 16.11 13.26 6.27
CA PHE A 333 17.36 12.96 6.97
C PHE A 333 17.13 12.61 8.45
N ASN A 334 16.43 13.46 9.20
CA ASN A 334 16.19 13.27 10.63
C ASN A 334 15.51 11.92 10.92
N LYS A 335 14.54 11.55 10.07
CA LYS A 335 13.84 10.26 10.17
C LYS A 335 14.79 9.08 9.91
N ALA A 336 15.52 9.10 8.80
CA ALA A 336 16.45 8.03 8.44
C ALA A 336 17.57 7.87 9.49
N PHE A 337 18.08 8.98 10.03
CA PHE A 337 19.10 8.98 11.08
C PHE A 337 18.57 8.33 12.36
N LYS A 338 17.38 8.74 12.82
CA LYS A 338 16.76 8.16 14.02
C LYS A 338 16.39 6.69 13.85
N GLU A 339 15.91 6.29 12.68
CA GLU A 339 15.62 4.89 12.38
C GLU A 339 16.88 4.02 12.40
N LYS A 340 18.01 4.56 11.93
CA LYS A 340 19.28 3.81 11.84
C LYS A 340 20.05 3.76 13.16
N LEU A 341 20.09 4.87 13.90
CA LEU A 341 20.94 5.05 15.09
C LEU A 341 20.16 5.18 16.40
N GLY A 342 18.82 5.15 16.36
CA GLY A 342 17.95 5.19 17.54
C GLY A 342 17.77 6.57 18.18
N GLN A 343 18.57 7.57 17.78
CA GLN A 343 18.55 8.92 18.35
C GLN A 343 18.57 10.01 17.27
N THR A 344 18.25 11.25 17.64
CA THR A 344 18.26 12.38 16.70
C THR A 344 19.69 12.81 16.36
N PRO A 345 19.91 13.45 15.19
CA PRO A 345 21.23 13.98 14.83
C PRO A 345 21.80 14.95 15.87
N SER A 346 20.95 15.81 16.46
CA SER A 346 21.37 16.74 17.51
C SER A 346 21.82 16.02 18.78
N ALA A 347 21.09 14.98 19.20
CA ALA A 347 21.48 14.15 20.35
C ALA A 347 22.78 13.38 20.07
N TRP A 348 22.96 12.90 18.83
CA TRP A 348 24.19 12.23 18.40
C TRP A 348 25.42 13.12 18.45
N ARG A 349 25.28 14.40 18.08
CA ARG A 349 26.36 15.39 18.17
C ARG A 349 26.73 15.74 19.61
N GLN A 350 25.77 15.73 20.53
CA GLN A 350 25.98 16.13 21.93
C GLN A 350 26.49 14.98 22.83
N GLN A 351 26.70 13.79 22.28
CA GLN A 351 27.10 12.63 23.04
C GLN A 351 28.62 12.64 23.28
N ASP A 352 29.05 12.96 24.49
CA ASP A 352 30.45 12.86 24.90
C ASP A 352 30.92 11.39 24.89
N ASP A 353 32.11 11.12 24.34
CA ASP A 353 32.76 9.81 24.32
C ASP A 353 33.15 9.36 25.75
N GLN A 354 32.18 8.87 26.52
CA GLN A 354 32.44 8.24 27.83
C GLN A 354 32.66 6.71 27.74
N THR A 355 32.65 6.11 26.54
CA THR A 355 32.78 4.65 26.36
C THR A 355 34.22 4.15 26.16
N GLY A 356 35.25 4.95 26.49
CA GLY A 356 36.67 4.58 26.38
C GLY A 356 37.43 4.39 27.71
N LYS A 357 36.75 4.41 28.86
CA LYS A 357 37.36 4.14 30.17
C LYS A 357 36.49 3.18 30.98
N SER A 358 36.75 1.88 30.85
CA SER A 358 36.46 0.89 31.89
C SER A 358 37.66 -0.02 32.07
#